data_AF-A0A8S4FW40-F1
#
_entry.id   AF-A0A8S4FW40-F1
#
_cell.length_a   1.000
_cell.length_b   1.000
_cell.length_c   1.000
_cell.angle_alpha   90.00
_cell.angle_beta   90.00
_cell.angle_gamma   90.00
#
_symmetry.space_group_name_H-M   'P 1'
#
loop_
_entity.id
_entity.type
_entity.pdbx_description
1 polymer ?
#
loop_
_entity_poly.entity_id
_entity_poly.type
_entity_poly.pdbx_seq_one_letter_code
_entity_poly.pdbx_strand_id
1 'polypeptide(L)'
;MTTTKEVDELISLQDELFDQLERSIKNYKKTAKEKIKLPYLLTRLELLEQLFTDFKEGHKAIVLASQDRSDAYFTQNTYDIFEDNYVEYKAALREVIERLSPSAASSSAPATDTAAAAAPGSSAEIKSEVKLSQINLPTFSGRYEEWQTFYDMFSSLIHKNQSITAVQKLHYLKSYLTGEAKNLLSNFSTTEANYEEA
;
A
#
# COMPACT_ATOMS: atom_id res chain seq x y z
N MET A 1 26.05 19.13 15.04
CA MET A 1 25.49 18.91 16.38
C MET A 1 24.12 19.56 16.35
N THR A 2 23.08 18.78 16.12
CA THR A 2 21.70 19.26 16.19
C THR A 2 21.43 19.60 17.66
N THR A 3 20.96 20.80 17.94
CA THR A 3 20.76 21.29 19.32
C THR A 3 19.43 20.81 19.88
N THR A 4 19.33 20.62 21.20
CA THR A 4 18.07 20.23 21.89
C THR A 4 16.88 21.08 21.46
N LYS A 5 17.12 22.38 21.24
CA LYS A 5 16.11 23.33 20.74
C LYS A 5 15.53 22.95 19.36
N GLU A 6 16.35 22.44 18.44
CA GLU A 6 15.87 22.01 17.12
C GLU A 6 15.00 20.74 17.21
N VAL A 7 15.28 19.85 18.17
CA VAL A 7 14.43 18.66 18.42
C VAL A 7 13.09 19.10 19.01
N ASP A 8 13.09 20.04 19.95
CA ASP A 8 11.85 20.58 20.56
C ASP A 8 10.96 21.25 19.50
N GLU A 9 11.55 22.02 18.57
CA GLU A 9 10.82 22.64 17.45
C GLU A 9 10.21 21.57 16.51
N LEU A 10 10.95 20.48 16.22
CA LEU A 10 10.42 19.38 15.42
C LEU A 10 9.29 18.63 16.13
N ILE A 11 9.40 18.40 17.45
CA ILE A 11 8.33 17.76 18.24
C ILE A 11 7.07 18.63 18.24
N SER A 12 7.22 19.95 18.44
CA SER A 12 6.09 20.87 18.35
C SER A 12 5.41 20.82 16.97
N LEU A 13 6.17 20.66 15.89
CA LEU A 13 5.62 20.49 14.55
C LEU A 13 4.85 19.16 14.42
N GLN A 14 5.31 18.08 15.05
CA GLN A 14 4.58 16.81 15.06
C GLN A 14 3.23 16.95 15.75
N ASP A 15 3.16 17.68 16.86
CA ASP A 15 1.90 17.94 17.57
C ASP A 15 0.91 18.71 16.68
N GLU A 16 1.38 19.72 15.93
CA GLU A 16 0.53 20.46 14.98
C GLU A 16 -0.04 19.57 13.87
N LEU A 17 0.79 18.67 13.32
CA LEU A 17 0.39 17.72 12.28
C LEU A 17 -0.59 16.68 12.85
N PHE A 18 -0.38 16.21 14.08
CA PHE A 18 -1.31 15.31 14.78
C PHE A 18 -2.68 15.98 14.96
N ASP A 19 -2.69 17.21 15.45
CA ASP A 19 -3.90 18.00 15.57
C ASP A 19 -4.60 18.21 14.22
N GLN A 20 -3.83 18.41 13.14
CA GLN A 20 -4.37 18.51 11.79
C GLN A 20 -5.05 17.20 11.35
N LEU A 21 -4.49 16.05 11.67
CA LEU A 21 -5.11 14.75 11.43
C LEU A 21 -6.43 14.65 12.18
N GLU A 22 -6.44 14.94 13.48
CA GLU A 22 -7.66 14.88 14.29
C GLU A 22 -8.75 15.84 13.78
N ARG A 23 -8.38 17.08 13.44
CA ARG A 23 -9.30 18.05 12.84
C ARG A 23 -9.85 17.53 11.52
N SER A 24 -9.03 16.89 10.69
CA SER A 24 -9.47 16.28 9.44
C SER A 24 -10.51 15.19 9.69
N ILE A 25 -10.24 14.27 10.62
CA ILE A 25 -11.16 13.20 11.02
C ILE A 25 -12.48 13.78 11.55
N LYS A 26 -12.41 14.75 12.48
CA LYS A 26 -13.58 15.41 13.06
C LYS A 26 -14.42 16.12 11.97
N ASN A 27 -13.77 16.80 11.03
CA ASN A 27 -14.44 17.47 9.90
C ASN A 27 -15.12 16.47 8.96
N TYR A 28 -14.55 15.27 8.77
CA TYR A 28 -15.16 14.22 7.95
C TYR A 28 -16.47 13.75 8.56
N LYS A 29 -16.41 13.39 9.84
CA LYS A 29 -17.58 12.91 10.61
C LYS A 29 -18.71 13.94 10.65
N LYS A 30 -18.41 15.23 10.58
CA LYS A 30 -19.39 16.34 10.54
C LYS A 30 -19.91 16.68 9.15
N THR A 31 -19.30 16.17 8.08
CA THR A 31 -19.70 16.51 6.71
C THR A 31 -21.00 15.79 6.36
N ALA A 32 -21.99 16.54 5.87
CA ALA A 32 -23.28 15.97 5.44
C ALA A 32 -23.09 14.93 4.33
N LYS A 33 -23.77 13.78 4.44
CA LYS A 33 -23.61 12.64 3.50
C LYS A 33 -23.81 13.03 2.03
N GLU A 34 -24.72 13.97 1.75
CA GLU A 34 -24.99 14.51 0.41
C GLU A 34 -23.77 15.20 -0.24
N LYS A 35 -22.86 15.74 0.58
CA LYS A 35 -21.63 16.39 0.12
C LYS A 35 -20.49 15.40 -0.09
N ILE A 36 -20.60 14.19 0.44
CA ILE A 36 -19.57 13.15 0.34
C ILE A 36 -19.68 12.49 -1.04
N LYS A 37 -18.93 13.05 -2.00
CA LYS A 37 -18.82 12.55 -3.37
C LYS A 37 -17.41 12.02 -3.64
N LEU A 38 -17.26 11.24 -4.70
CA LEU A 38 -15.98 10.62 -5.06
C LEU A 38 -14.82 11.65 -5.17
N PRO A 39 -14.96 12.80 -5.85
CA PRO A 39 -13.87 13.80 -5.89
C PRO A 39 -13.50 14.36 -4.52
N TYR A 40 -14.48 14.60 -3.65
CA TYR A 40 -14.23 15.06 -2.28
C TYR A 40 -13.41 14.04 -1.47
N LEU A 41 -13.74 12.75 -1.60
CA LEU A 41 -13.02 11.68 -0.93
C LEU A 41 -11.59 11.52 -1.46
N LEU A 42 -11.40 11.62 -2.79
CA LEU A 42 -10.06 11.55 -3.40
C LEU A 42 -9.17 12.71 -2.96
N THR A 43 -9.65 13.95 -3.03
CA THR A 43 -8.89 15.12 -2.55
C THR A 43 -8.53 14.97 -1.07
N ARG A 44 -9.43 14.42 -0.27
CA ARG A 44 -9.18 14.20 1.15
C ARG A 44 -8.17 13.09 1.41
N LEU A 45 -8.18 12.03 0.60
CA LEU A 45 -7.19 10.96 0.65
C LEU A 45 -5.79 11.48 0.28
N GLU A 46 -5.69 12.31 -0.75
CA GLU A 46 -4.44 12.96 -1.16
C GLU A 46 -3.86 13.84 -0.04
N LEU A 47 -4.69 14.71 0.57
CA LEU A 47 -4.27 15.53 1.71
C LEU A 47 -3.83 14.70 2.92
N LEU A 48 -4.50 13.56 3.15
CA LEU A 48 -4.15 12.64 4.23
C LEU A 48 -2.81 11.94 3.97
N GLU A 49 -2.52 11.56 2.71
CA GLU A 49 -1.25 10.96 2.32
C GLU A 49 -0.08 11.94 2.40
N GLN A 50 -0.29 13.21 2.02
CA GLN A 50 0.70 14.26 2.22
C GLN A 50 0.99 14.47 3.71
N LEU A 51 -0.06 14.60 4.54
CA LEU A 51 0.08 14.81 5.98
C LEU A 51 0.89 13.68 6.66
N PHE A 52 0.66 12.42 6.27
CA PHE A 52 1.43 11.29 6.80
C PHE A 52 2.88 11.28 6.31
N THR A 53 3.14 11.79 5.11
CA THR A 53 4.50 11.94 4.59
C THR A 53 5.26 12.97 5.41
N ASP A 54 4.68 14.16 5.61
CA ASP A 54 5.30 15.23 6.40
C ASP A 54 5.56 14.79 7.85
N PHE A 55 4.59 14.08 8.45
CA PHE A 55 4.73 13.53 9.80
C PHE A 55 5.88 12.51 9.88
N LYS A 56 5.96 11.56 8.92
CA LYS A 56 7.05 10.57 8.86
C LYS A 56 8.42 11.20 8.68
N GLU A 57 8.53 12.24 7.86
CA GLU A 57 9.79 12.96 7.67
C GLU A 57 10.22 13.69 8.95
N GLY A 58 9.30 14.34 9.64
CA GLY A 58 9.57 14.97 10.93
C GLY A 58 9.94 13.96 12.02
N HIS A 59 9.23 12.83 12.12
CA HIS A 59 9.58 11.73 13.01
C HIS A 59 11.02 11.23 12.74
N LYS A 60 11.36 10.99 11.47
CA LYS A 60 12.71 10.57 11.09
C LYS A 60 13.76 11.59 11.53
N ALA A 61 13.50 12.88 11.34
CA ALA A 61 14.41 13.94 11.77
C ALA A 61 14.60 13.94 13.30
N ILE A 62 13.51 13.80 14.07
CA ILE A 62 13.52 13.69 15.53
C ILE A 62 14.33 12.47 15.99
N VAL A 63 14.08 11.30 15.40
CA VAL A 63 14.76 10.04 15.75
C VAL A 63 16.27 10.12 15.50
N LEU A 64 16.69 10.78 14.41
CA LEU A 64 18.10 10.94 14.04
C LEU A 64 18.80 12.00 14.88
N ALA A 65 18.10 13.06 15.26
CA ALA A 65 18.67 14.17 16.02
C ALA A 65 18.67 13.93 17.53
N SER A 66 17.69 13.18 18.06
CA SER A 66 17.51 13.02 19.51
C SER A 66 18.36 11.90 20.08
N GLN A 67 19.27 12.26 20.98
CA GLN A 67 20.03 11.32 21.82
C GLN A 67 19.26 10.90 23.08
N ASP A 68 18.27 11.71 23.49
CA ASP A 68 17.42 11.48 24.64
C ASP A 68 16.00 11.08 24.18
N ARG A 69 15.44 10.03 24.79
CA ARG A 69 14.09 9.51 24.50
C ARG A 69 13.13 9.70 25.67
N SER A 70 13.48 10.57 26.62
CA SER A 70 12.67 10.88 27.80
C SER A 70 11.41 11.70 27.50
N ASP A 71 11.38 12.38 26.34
CA ASP A 71 10.28 13.27 25.98
C ASP A 71 8.92 12.53 25.87
N ALA A 72 7.83 13.27 26.09
CA ALA A 72 6.46 12.79 25.95
C ALA A 72 6.21 12.15 24.57
N TYR A 73 6.79 12.70 23.51
CA TYR A 73 6.68 12.19 22.14
C TYR A 73 7.06 10.71 22.02
N PHE A 74 8.13 10.29 22.69
CA PHE A 74 8.60 8.91 22.67
C PHE A 74 7.90 8.05 23.72
N THR A 75 7.74 8.58 24.95
CA THR A 75 7.17 7.81 26.06
C THR A 75 5.68 7.54 25.90
N GLN A 76 4.97 8.38 25.16
CA GLN A 76 3.55 8.21 24.83
C GLN A 76 3.33 7.54 23.48
N ASN A 77 4.39 7.11 22.78
CA ASN A 77 4.30 6.48 21.46
C ASN A 77 3.50 7.32 20.45
N THR A 78 3.74 8.65 20.41
CA THR A 78 2.95 9.59 19.59
C THR A 78 2.94 9.20 18.12
N TYR A 79 4.05 8.66 17.60
CA TYR A 79 4.13 8.19 16.22
C TYR A 79 3.17 7.03 15.94
N ASP A 80 3.15 6.01 16.80
CA ASP A 80 2.29 4.83 16.65
C ASP A 80 0.81 5.23 16.72
N ILE A 81 0.45 6.11 17.67
CA ILE A 81 -0.93 6.61 17.79
C ILE A 81 -1.33 7.40 16.53
N PHE A 82 -0.42 8.21 15.97
CA PHE A 82 -0.69 8.92 14.72
C PHE A 82 -0.91 7.94 13.56
N GLU A 83 -0.06 6.93 13.45
CA GLU A 83 -0.13 5.91 12.39
C GLU A 83 -1.45 5.13 12.46
N ASP A 84 -1.87 4.70 13.65
CA ASP A 84 -3.15 4.02 13.86
C ASP A 84 -4.33 4.89 13.42
N ASN A 85 -4.35 6.16 13.84
CA ASN A 85 -5.38 7.11 13.44
C ASN A 85 -5.39 7.36 11.92
N TYR A 86 -4.21 7.43 11.30
CA TYR A 86 -4.07 7.57 9.85
C TYR A 86 -4.64 6.35 9.13
N VAL A 87 -4.28 5.14 9.56
CA VAL A 87 -4.74 3.88 8.96
C VAL A 87 -6.24 3.74 9.06
N GLU A 88 -6.81 3.96 10.25
CA GLU A 88 -8.26 3.88 10.48
C GLU A 88 -9.00 4.88 9.58
N TYR A 89 -8.54 6.13 9.53
CA TYR A 89 -9.18 7.15 8.72
C TYR A 89 -9.04 6.88 7.22
N LYS A 90 -7.87 6.46 6.76
CA LYS A 90 -7.62 6.09 5.36
C LYS A 90 -8.49 4.93 4.93
N ALA A 91 -8.63 3.90 5.77
CA ALA A 91 -9.50 2.76 5.51
C ALA A 91 -10.96 3.19 5.36
N ALA A 92 -11.46 4.02 6.28
CA ALA A 92 -12.82 4.55 6.23
C ALA A 92 -13.10 5.36 4.94
N LEU A 93 -12.15 6.20 4.51
CA LEU A 93 -12.27 6.93 3.24
C LEU A 93 -12.33 5.98 2.04
N ARG A 94 -11.44 4.97 2.00
CA ARG A 94 -11.37 3.99 0.90
C ARG A 94 -12.62 3.13 0.81
N GLU A 95 -13.18 2.69 1.92
CA GLU A 95 -14.43 1.93 1.94
C GLU A 95 -15.58 2.72 1.29
N VAL A 96 -15.65 4.03 1.55
CA VAL A 96 -16.68 4.90 0.97
C VAL A 96 -16.41 5.17 -0.51
N ILE A 97 -15.15 5.31 -0.92
CA ILE A 97 -14.76 5.42 -2.33
C ILE A 97 -15.20 4.15 -3.09
N GLU A 98 -14.93 2.97 -2.54
CA GLU A 98 -15.32 1.69 -3.14
C GLU A 98 -16.83 1.58 -3.30
N ARG A 99 -17.60 1.94 -2.26
CA ARG A 99 -19.07 1.94 -2.30
C ARG A 99 -19.67 2.90 -3.32
N LEU A 100 -19.03 4.05 -3.54
CA LEU A 100 -19.45 5.05 -4.53
C LEU A 100 -18.91 4.76 -5.94
N SER A 101 -18.00 3.80 -6.07
CA SER A 101 -17.48 3.37 -7.36
C SER A 101 -18.54 2.52 -8.09
N PRO A 102 -18.85 2.80 -9.36
CA PRO A 102 -19.94 2.14 -10.10
C PRO A 102 -19.74 0.63 -10.40
N SER A 103 -18.79 -0.06 -9.77
CA SER A 103 -18.37 -1.44 -10.11
C SER A 103 -18.60 -2.44 -8.96
N ALA A 104 -19.80 -2.45 -8.35
CA ALA A 104 -20.20 -3.51 -7.41
C ALA A 104 -21.68 -3.92 -7.47
N ALA A 105 -22.51 -3.24 -8.28
CA ALA A 105 -23.93 -3.57 -8.43
C ALA A 105 -24.17 -4.47 -9.66
N SER A 106 -23.57 -5.67 -9.67
CA SER A 106 -23.89 -6.79 -10.58
C SER A 106 -23.14 -8.02 -10.06
N SER A 107 -23.71 -8.99 -9.37
CA SER A 107 -24.72 -9.90 -9.91
C SER A 107 -25.11 -10.91 -8.82
N SER A 108 -26.37 -10.91 -8.40
CA SER A 108 -27.00 -12.10 -7.83
C SER A 108 -28.50 -12.05 -8.14
N ALA A 109 -28.88 -12.75 -9.21
CA ALA A 109 -30.26 -13.16 -9.44
C ALA A 109 -30.21 -14.65 -9.87
N PRO A 110 -30.93 -15.55 -9.19
CA PRO A 110 -31.00 -16.95 -9.58
C PRO A 110 -32.19 -17.17 -10.53
N ALA A 111 -31.98 -17.83 -11.66
CA ALA A 111 -33.08 -18.32 -12.51
C ALA A 111 -32.71 -19.66 -13.19
N THR A 112 -33.26 -20.73 -12.59
CA THR A 112 -33.90 -21.93 -13.17
C THR A 112 -33.33 -22.66 -14.40
N ASP A 113 -33.17 -23.98 -14.21
CA ASP A 113 -32.90 -25.06 -15.17
C ASP A 113 -33.82 -25.11 -16.41
N THR A 114 -33.28 -25.51 -17.58
CA THR A 114 -33.80 -26.59 -18.49
C THR A 114 -33.01 -26.72 -19.83
N ALA A 115 -32.62 -27.97 -20.15
CA ALA A 115 -32.39 -28.66 -21.45
C ALA A 115 -31.23 -28.34 -22.45
N ALA A 116 -30.26 -29.27 -22.47
CA ALA A 116 -29.68 -30.07 -23.56
C ALA A 116 -29.53 -29.61 -25.05
N ALA A 117 -28.27 -29.75 -25.50
CA ALA A 117 -27.74 -30.24 -26.79
C ALA A 117 -27.74 -29.35 -28.06
N ALA A 118 -26.55 -28.87 -28.45
CA ALA A 118 -25.84 -29.16 -29.72
C ALA A 118 -24.64 -28.21 -29.93
N ALA A 119 -23.44 -28.76 -30.13
CA ALA A 119 -22.20 -28.07 -30.55
C ALA A 119 -22.18 -27.94 -32.10
N PRO A 120 -21.40 -27.03 -32.76
CA PRO A 120 -19.94 -26.90 -32.59
C PRO A 120 -19.34 -25.48 -32.71
N GLY A 121 -18.16 -25.25 -32.13
CA GLY A 121 -17.34 -24.05 -32.38
C GLY A 121 -16.57 -23.56 -31.14
N SER A 122 -15.47 -24.25 -30.79
CA SER A 122 -14.57 -23.87 -29.69
C SER A 122 -13.82 -22.57 -30.05
N SER A 123 -14.22 -21.42 -29.52
CA SER A 123 -13.81 -20.80 -28.24
C SER A 123 -12.77 -19.71 -28.46
N ALA A 124 -13.26 -18.48 -28.68
CA ALA A 124 -12.46 -17.26 -28.75
C ALA A 124 -13.10 -16.16 -27.88
N GLU A 125 -12.23 -15.59 -27.04
CA GLU A 125 -12.28 -14.24 -26.45
C GLU A 125 -13.04 -14.01 -25.14
N ILE A 126 -12.23 -14.16 -24.08
CA ILE A 126 -12.46 -13.85 -22.68
C ILE A 126 -12.29 -12.34 -22.45
N LYS A 127 -13.32 -11.73 -21.85
CA LYS A 127 -13.35 -10.56 -20.95
C LYS A 127 -12.38 -9.40 -21.22
N SER A 128 -12.96 -8.28 -21.64
CA SER A 128 -12.32 -6.96 -21.64
C SER A 128 -13.07 -6.01 -20.71
N GLU A 129 -12.75 -6.05 -19.42
CA GLU A 129 -13.13 -5.02 -18.45
C GLU A 129 -11.85 -4.55 -17.76
N VAL A 130 -11.38 -3.37 -18.17
CA VAL A 130 -10.11 -2.78 -17.74
C VAL A 130 -10.25 -2.29 -16.29
N LYS A 131 -10.12 -3.22 -15.33
CA LYS A 131 -9.51 -2.95 -14.03
C LYS A 131 -8.10 -2.43 -14.31
N LEU A 132 -7.72 -1.30 -13.70
CA LEU A 132 -6.34 -0.81 -13.69
C LEU A 132 -5.41 -2.01 -13.57
N SER A 133 -4.70 -2.27 -14.67
CA SER A 133 -4.06 -3.55 -14.95
C SER A 133 -3.38 -4.01 -13.67
N GLN A 134 -3.90 -5.09 -13.09
CA GLN A 134 -3.14 -5.94 -12.19
C GLN A 134 -1.80 -6.08 -12.90
N ILE A 135 -0.75 -5.41 -12.41
CA ILE A 135 0.56 -5.52 -13.05
C ILE A 135 0.93 -6.97 -12.79
N ASN A 136 0.60 -7.83 -13.74
CA ASN A 136 1.00 -9.21 -13.75
C ASN A 136 2.50 -9.13 -14.01
N LEU A 137 3.29 -9.14 -12.94
CA LEU A 137 4.71 -9.36 -13.09
C LEU A 137 4.85 -10.67 -13.89
N PRO A 138 5.59 -10.66 -15.01
CA PRO A 138 5.87 -11.87 -15.76
C PRO A 138 6.53 -12.85 -14.80
N THR A 139 6.08 -14.10 -14.81
CA THR A 139 6.74 -15.11 -14.00
C THR A 139 8.08 -15.46 -14.64
N PHE A 140 9.15 -15.45 -13.87
CA PHE A 140 10.48 -15.80 -14.38
C PHE A 140 10.71 -17.30 -14.26
N SER A 141 10.89 -17.95 -15.41
CA SER A 141 11.04 -19.41 -15.50
C SER A 141 12.49 -19.89 -15.37
N GLY A 142 13.46 -18.97 -15.47
CA GLY A 142 14.90 -19.25 -15.51
C GLY A 142 15.55 -19.06 -16.89
N ARG A 143 14.81 -18.58 -17.90
CA ARG A 143 15.37 -18.28 -19.23
C ARG A 143 16.08 -16.94 -19.23
N TYR A 144 17.34 -16.92 -19.68
CA TYR A 144 18.18 -15.70 -19.71
C TYR A 144 17.52 -14.54 -20.48
N GLU A 145 16.76 -14.86 -21.53
CA GLU A 145 16.05 -13.89 -22.37
C GLU A 145 14.91 -13.17 -21.61
N GLU A 146 14.35 -13.80 -20.57
CA GLU A 146 13.27 -13.23 -19.74
C GLU A 146 13.81 -12.41 -18.56
N TRP A 147 15.09 -12.58 -18.22
CA TRP A 147 15.70 -12.04 -17.00
C TRP A 147 15.70 -10.51 -16.99
N GLN A 148 16.11 -9.88 -18.09
CA GLN A 148 16.25 -8.41 -18.14
C GLN A 148 14.89 -7.72 -17.95
N THR A 149 13.86 -8.18 -18.66
CA THR A 149 12.50 -7.66 -18.56
C THR A 149 11.88 -7.90 -17.18
N PHE A 150 12.10 -9.09 -16.62
CA PHE A 150 11.64 -9.43 -15.27
C PHE A 150 12.31 -8.53 -14.21
N TYR A 151 13.63 -8.39 -14.28
CA TYR A 151 14.42 -7.61 -13.33
C TYR A 151 14.05 -6.13 -13.37
N ASP A 152 13.92 -5.51 -14.55
CA ASP A 152 13.56 -4.10 -14.64
C ASP A 152 12.18 -3.81 -14.04
N MET A 153 11.22 -4.71 -14.26
CA MET A 153 9.86 -4.56 -13.74
C MET A 153 9.78 -4.86 -12.24
N PHE A 154 10.41 -5.95 -11.79
CA PHE A 154 10.52 -6.28 -10.37
C PHE A 154 11.27 -5.19 -9.61
N SER A 155 12.30 -4.60 -10.22
CA SER A 155 13.10 -3.55 -9.61
C SER A 155 12.32 -2.27 -9.43
N SER A 156 11.60 -1.84 -10.47
CA SER A 156 10.75 -0.63 -10.44
C SER A 156 9.61 -0.73 -9.41
N LEU A 157 8.99 -1.91 -9.30
CA LEU A 157 7.77 -2.10 -8.50
C LEU A 157 8.05 -2.53 -7.06
N ILE A 158 9.07 -3.37 -6.84
CA ILE A 158 9.29 -4.07 -5.58
C ILE A 158 10.66 -3.73 -4.98
N HIS A 159 11.76 -3.81 -5.75
CA HIS A 159 13.10 -3.57 -5.22
C HIS A 159 13.33 -2.12 -4.78
N LYS A 160 12.97 -1.14 -5.63
CA LYS A 160 13.11 0.29 -5.37
C LYS A 160 12.03 0.85 -4.44
N ASN A 161 11.00 0.08 -4.15
CA ASN A 161 9.96 0.46 -3.22
C ASN A 161 10.46 0.30 -1.77
N GLN A 162 10.75 1.44 -1.13
CA GLN A 162 11.21 1.49 0.27
C GLN A 162 10.11 1.17 1.29
N SER A 163 8.86 1.09 0.84
CA SER A 163 7.69 0.75 1.68
C SER A 163 7.52 -0.77 1.87
N ILE A 164 8.32 -1.58 1.18
CA ILE A 164 8.28 -3.04 1.24
C ILE A 164 9.54 -3.51 1.98
N THR A 165 9.38 -4.33 3.02
CA THR A 165 10.52 -4.88 3.77
C THR A 165 11.28 -5.92 2.96
N ALA A 166 12.58 -6.12 3.21
CA ALA A 166 13.40 -7.10 2.48
C ALA A 166 12.83 -8.53 2.53
N VAL A 167 12.23 -8.92 3.66
CA VAL A 167 11.53 -10.21 3.82
C VAL A 167 10.32 -10.30 2.89
N GLN A 168 9.52 -9.24 2.79
CA GLN A 168 8.39 -9.18 1.86
C GLN A 168 8.86 -9.19 0.40
N LYS A 169 9.95 -8.47 0.07
CA LYS A 169 10.54 -8.49 -1.28
C LYS A 169 10.95 -9.91 -1.69
N LEU A 170 11.58 -10.67 -0.79
CA LEU A 170 11.97 -12.06 -1.05
C LEU A 170 10.75 -12.98 -1.19
N HIS A 171 9.69 -12.75 -0.40
CA HIS A 171 8.43 -13.48 -0.56
C HIS A 171 7.79 -13.21 -1.93
N TYR A 172 7.73 -11.95 -2.35
CA TYR A 172 7.25 -11.59 -3.69
C TYR A 172 8.11 -12.21 -4.79
N LEU A 173 9.44 -12.13 -4.67
CA LEU A 173 10.36 -12.75 -5.62
C LEU A 173 10.03 -14.24 -5.80
N LYS A 174 9.97 -15.01 -4.70
CA LYS A 174 9.63 -16.45 -4.74
C LYS A 174 8.24 -16.74 -5.33
N SER A 175 7.28 -15.82 -5.18
CA SER A 175 5.93 -15.97 -5.74
C SER A 175 5.86 -15.78 -7.26
N TYR A 176 6.78 -14.99 -7.83
CA TYR A 176 6.86 -14.74 -9.27
C TYR A 176 7.88 -15.64 -9.99
N LEU A 177 8.62 -16.49 -9.27
CA LEU A 177 9.48 -17.50 -9.87
C LEU A 177 8.69 -18.77 -10.23
N THR A 178 8.99 -19.34 -11.38
CA THR A 178 8.46 -20.63 -11.84
C THR A 178 9.59 -21.53 -12.36
N GLY A 179 9.29 -22.81 -12.62
CA GLY A 179 10.24 -23.73 -13.24
C GLY A 179 11.57 -23.92 -12.49
N GLU A 180 12.67 -23.82 -13.23
CA GLU A 180 14.03 -24.07 -12.74
C GLU A 180 14.50 -22.96 -11.79
N ALA A 181 14.16 -21.70 -12.07
CA ALA A 181 14.49 -20.56 -11.20
C ALA A 181 13.85 -20.67 -9.81
N LYS A 182 12.59 -21.14 -9.73
CA LYS A 182 11.93 -21.40 -8.46
C LYS A 182 12.63 -22.50 -7.65
N ASN A 183 13.15 -23.52 -8.33
CA ASN A 183 13.84 -24.64 -7.69
C ASN A 183 15.26 -24.27 -7.23
N LEU A 184 15.88 -23.28 -7.88
CA LEU A 184 17.16 -22.74 -7.46
C LEU A 184 17.01 -21.89 -6.17
N LEU A 185 15.98 -21.04 -6.11
CA LEU A 185 15.66 -20.23 -4.92
C LEU A 185 14.88 -20.97 -3.82
N SER A 186 14.38 -22.17 -4.06
CA SER A 186 13.68 -22.98 -3.03
C SER A 186 14.62 -23.44 -1.92
N ASN A 187 15.91 -23.61 -2.23
CA ASN A 187 16.97 -23.99 -1.31
C ASN A 187 17.47 -22.81 -0.45
N PHE A 188 17.05 -21.58 -0.76
CA PHE A 188 17.39 -20.38 0.02
C PHE A 188 16.33 -20.13 1.09
N SER A 189 16.80 -19.95 2.33
CA SER A 189 15.95 -19.59 3.46
C SER A 189 15.36 -18.18 3.26
N THR A 190 14.09 -18.00 3.61
CA THR A 190 13.41 -16.69 3.49
C THR A 190 13.80 -15.80 4.66
N THR A 191 15.02 -15.29 4.63
CA THR A 191 15.65 -14.46 5.66
C THR A 191 16.15 -13.15 5.05
N GLU A 192 16.19 -12.08 5.86
CA GLU A 192 16.58 -10.73 5.42
C GLU A 192 17.98 -10.69 4.78
N ALA A 193 18.93 -11.43 5.36
CA ALA A 193 20.28 -11.59 4.84
C ALA A 193 20.32 -12.28 3.45
N ASN A 194 19.34 -13.12 3.15
CA ASN A 194 19.30 -13.91 1.91
C ASN A 194 18.69 -13.14 0.74
N TYR A 195 18.11 -11.96 0.95
CA TYR A 195 17.65 -11.09 -0.14
C TYR A 195 18.81 -10.34 -0.80
N GLU A 196 19.89 -10.03 -0.07
CA GLU A 196 21.08 -9.38 -0.65
C GLU A 196 22.05 -10.37 -1.33
N GLU A 197 21.96 -11.66 -1.01
CA GLU A 197 22.73 -12.74 -1.66
C GLU A 197 22.02 -13.41 -2.86
N ALA A 198 20.73 -13.13 -3.08
CA ALA A 198 19.89 -13.73 -4.14
C ALA A 198 19.83 -12.86 -5.40
#